data_AF-A0A7X7NT83-F1
#
_entry.id   AF-A0A7X7NT83-F1
#
_cell.length_a   1.000
_cell.length_b   1.000
_cell.length_c   1.000
_cell.angle_alpha   90.00
_cell.angle_beta   90.00
_cell.angle_gamma   90.00
#
_symmetry.space_group_name_H-M   'P 1'
#
loop_
_entity.id
_entity.type
_entity.pdbx_description
1 polymer ?
#
loop_
_entity_poly.entity_id
_entity_poly.type
_entity_poly.pdbx_seq_one_letter_code
_entity_poly.pdbx_strand_id
1 'polypeptide(L)'
;MPNPKSLSHEAKSLLTIISNPGKTDQMARFALQNGALSAYHSYAHGTVPSHLLSLLGLAGVRREMVTLTVPKTQGLRLLNHLCEHFNIGKETHGIAFLQNIDDDETDKSDYEYALIAVVVNEGVGEDVVDSARKSQPVGATILKALGTADHSKKTFDFEVNPQKELVLIIARTCHVNALRQSILDGFDLDEPGHGIFFSLTLDEVRGILDMVPECEGDPTEETPDPGYQNDHTALLVGVDRGHSHNIVSCSESHGGTGATILHFRRTEPYSQGWYGRLGDLEKE
;
A
#
# COMPACT_ATOMS: atom_id res chain seq x y z
N MET A 1 11.58 34.15 -22.93
CA MET A 1 11.62 32.99 -22.02
C MET A 1 11.08 31.80 -22.79
N PRO A 2 11.82 30.68 -22.94
CA PRO A 2 11.28 29.51 -23.62
C PRO A 2 10.16 28.91 -22.76
N ASN A 3 9.04 28.63 -23.40
CA ASN A 3 7.85 27.98 -22.84
C ASN A 3 8.27 26.60 -22.28
N PRO A 4 8.07 26.29 -20.98
CA PRO A 4 8.33 24.96 -20.48
C PRO A 4 7.37 24.02 -21.22
N LYS A 5 7.97 23.07 -21.93
CA LYS A 5 7.30 22.04 -22.72
C LYS A 5 6.06 21.54 -21.99
N SER A 6 4.92 21.58 -22.67
CA SER A 6 3.81 20.66 -22.41
C SER A 6 4.34 19.24 -22.64
N LEU A 7 5.00 18.68 -21.62
CA LEU A 7 5.21 17.25 -21.53
C LEU A 7 3.80 16.70 -21.32
N SER A 8 3.25 16.03 -22.34
CA SER A 8 2.13 15.13 -22.11
C SER A 8 2.63 14.10 -21.10
N HIS A 9 2.36 14.30 -19.82
CA HIS A 9 2.62 13.29 -18.82
C HIS A 9 1.73 12.12 -19.20
N GLU A 10 2.34 11.04 -19.70
CA GLU A 10 1.64 9.79 -19.94
C GLU A 10 1.09 9.33 -18.60
N ALA A 11 -0.24 9.20 -18.50
CA ALA A 11 -0.92 8.82 -17.28
C ALA A 11 -0.40 7.47 -16.78
N LYS A 12 -0.24 7.34 -15.46
CA LYS A 12 0.39 6.15 -14.85
C LYS A 12 -0.55 5.43 -13.91
N SER A 13 -0.25 4.15 -13.72
CA SER A 13 -0.85 3.32 -12.68
C SER A 13 0.24 2.68 -11.82
N LEU A 14 -0.14 2.33 -10.60
CA LEU A 14 0.59 1.44 -9.71
C LEU A 14 -0.01 0.05 -9.81
N LEU A 15 0.78 -0.92 -10.26
CA LEU A 15 0.44 -2.34 -10.20
C LEU A 15 1.20 -2.97 -9.03
N THR A 16 0.49 -3.35 -7.97
CA THR A 16 1.11 -3.93 -6.78
C THR A 16 0.81 -5.43 -6.69
N ILE A 17 1.82 -6.20 -6.32
CA ILE A 17 1.74 -7.64 -6.13
C ILE A 17 2.28 -7.99 -4.74
N ILE A 18 1.50 -8.74 -3.98
CA ILE A 18 1.87 -9.29 -2.68
C ILE A 18 1.97 -10.80 -2.83
N SER A 19 3.15 -11.38 -2.63
CA SER A 19 3.36 -12.82 -2.81
C SER A 19 4.39 -13.37 -1.82
N ASN A 20 4.67 -14.67 -1.94
CA ASN A 20 5.72 -15.33 -1.18
C ASN A 20 7.11 -14.77 -1.54
N PRO A 21 8.04 -14.73 -0.56
CA PRO A 21 9.39 -14.29 -0.81
C PRO A 21 10.06 -15.02 -1.98
N GLY A 22 10.81 -14.28 -2.80
CA GLY A 22 11.55 -14.80 -3.95
C GLY A 22 10.73 -14.97 -5.24
N LYS A 23 9.40 -15.12 -5.16
CA LYS A 23 8.53 -15.10 -6.37
C LYS A 23 8.37 -13.68 -6.91
N THR A 24 8.34 -12.68 -6.03
CA THR A 24 8.12 -11.28 -6.44
C THR A 24 9.25 -10.73 -7.31
N ASP A 25 10.51 -11.12 -7.09
CA ASP A 25 11.65 -10.72 -7.92
C ASP A 25 11.51 -11.22 -9.37
N GLN A 26 11.03 -12.44 -9.56
CA GLN A 26 10.77 -13.00 -10.89
C GLN A 26 9.62 -12.26 -11.59
N MET A 27 8.52 -12.03 -10.87
CA MET A 27 7.39 -11.24 -11.36
C MET A 27 7.80 -9.82 -11.74
N ALA A 28 8.64 -9.17 -10.93
CA ALA A 28 9.13 -7.82 -11.17
C ALA A 28 9.98 -7.74 -12.46
N ARG A 29 10.93 -8.66 -12.62
CA ARG A 29 11.76 -8.70 -13.84
C ARG A 29 10.92 -8.98 -15.09
N PHE A 30 9.99 -9.92 -14.99
CA PHE A 30 9.05 -10.20 -16.06
C PHE A 30 8.22 -8.95 -16.41
N ALA A 31 7.70 -8.24 -15.40
CA ALA A 31 6.93 -7.02 -15.61
C ALA A 31 7.75 -5.93 -16.30
N LEU A 32 9.00 -5.72 -15.88
CA LEU A 32 9.92 -4.75 -16.50
C LEU A 32 10.20 -5.10 -17.98
N GLN A 33 10.37 -6.38 -18.29
CA GLN A 33 10.53 -6.85 -19.68
C GLN A 33 9.26 -6.72 -20.52
N ASN A 34 8.10 -6.58 -19.89
CA ASN A 34 6.78 -6.51 -20.53
C ASN A 34 6.10 -5.14 -20.38
N GLY A 35 6.87 -4.07 -20.11
CA GLY A 35 6.40 -2.69 -20.20
C GLY A 35 6.22 -1.95 -18.89
N ALA A 36 6.54 -2.54 -17.73
CA ALA A 36 6.65 -1.77 -16.49
C ALA A 36 7.87 -0.84 -16.53
N LEU A 37 7.72 0.37 -15.99
CA LEU A 37 8.76 1.41 -15.98
C LEU A 37 9.75 1.23 -14.83
N SER A 38 9.24 0.79 -13.67
CA SER A 38 10.01 0.60 -12.46
C SER A 38 9.33 -0.41 -11.54
N ALA A 39 10.12 -1.04 -10.67
CA ALA A 39 9.64 -1.98 -9.67
C ALA A 39 10.31 -1.70 -8.31
N TYR A 40 9.50 -1.55 -7.27
CA TYR A 40 9.93 -1.24 -5.90
C TYR A 40 9.52 -2.36 -4.96
N HIS A 41 10.48 -3.00 -4.32
CA HIS A 41 10.27 -4.11 -3.39
C HIS A 41 10.27 -3.64 -1.94
N SER A 42 9.36 -4.19 -1.15
CA SER A 42 9.34 -4.06 0.30
C SER A 42 9.05 -5.42 0.95
N TYR A 43 9.50 -5.57 2.19
CA TYR A 43 9.05 -6.68 3.02
C TYR A 43 7.71 -6.36 3.64
N ALA A 44 6.91 -7.41 3.74
CA ALA A 44 5.62 -7.30 4.37
C ALA A 44 5.33 -8.54 5.21
N HIS A 45 4.50 -8.33 6.22
CA HIS A 45 3.96 -9.38 7.06
C HIS A 45 2.49 -9.58 6.68
N GLY A 46 2.11 -10.79 6.25
CA GLY A 46 0.74 -11.14 5.95
C GLY A 46 0.03 -11.78 7.14
N THR A 47 -1.22 -11.38 7.40
CA THR A 47 -1.98 -11.80 8.59
C THR A 47 -2.98 -12.94 8.34
N VAL A 48 -3.10 -13.41 7.10
CA VAL A 48 -3.91 -14.59 6.76
C VAL A 48 -3.01 -15.83 6.74
N PRO A 49 -3.22 -16.80 7.65
CA PRO A 49 -2.49 -18.06 7.61
C PRO A 49 -2.88 -18.85 6.35
N SER A 50 -1.92 -19.54 5.73
CA SER A 50 -2.27 -20.57 4.75
C SER A 50 -2.91 -21.76 5.48
N HIS A 51 -3.78 -22.53 4.79
CA HIS A 51 -4.51 -23.67 5.36
C HIS A 51 -3.59 -24.71 6.06
N LEU A 52 -2.30 -24.77 5.68
CA LEU A 52 -1.31 -25.64 6.29
C LEU A 52 -0.65 -25.04 7.56
N LEU A 53 -0.55 -23.71 7.66
CA LEU A 53 0.10 -23.00 8.77
C LEU A 53 -0.84 -22.78 9.96
N SER A 54 -2.15 -22.68 9.71
CA SER A 54 -3.17 -22.68 10.77
C SER A 54 -3.12 -23.95 11.62
N LEU A 55 -2.78 -25.10 11.02
CA LEU A 55 -2.62 -26.38 11.71
C LEU A 55 -1.36 -26.46 12.60
N LEU A 56 -0.36 -25.61 12.34
CA LEU A 56 0.92 -25.61 13.05
C LEU A 56 1.04 -24.48 14.10
N GLY A 57 0.00 -23.66 14.27
CA GLY A 57 0.00 -22.56 15.24
C GLY A 57 1.04 -21.47 14.95
N LEU A 58 1.53 -21.37 13.71
CA LEU A 58 2.48 -20.34 13.31
C LEU A 58 1.71 -19.09 12.89
N ALA A 59 1.69 -18.08 13.77
CA ALA A 59 1.16 -16.75 13.47
C ALA A 59 2.15 -15.98 12.58
N GLY A 60 1.63 -15.38 11.52
CA GLY A 60 2.38 -14.51 10.61
C GLY A 60 3.02 -15.20 9.41
N VAL A 61 2.66 -14.75 8.20
CA VAL A 61 3.26 -15.25 6.97
C VAL A 61 4.16 -14.18 6.37
N ARG A 62 5.47 -14.44 6.30
CA ARG A 62 6.40 -13.56 5.60
C ARG A 62 5.97 -13.42 4.14
N ARG A 63 5.74 -12.19 3.70
CA ARG A 63 5.42 -11.83 2.31
C ARG A 63 6.46 -10.85 1.77
N GLU A 64 6.46 -10.70 0.46
CA GLU A 64 7.10 -9.60 -0.24
C GLU A 64 6.01 -8.85 -1.01
N MET A 65 6.13 -7.54 -1.02
CA MET A 65 5.32 -6.66 -1.85
C MET A 65 6.23 -6.03 -2.91
N VAL A 66 5.78 -6.07 -4.17
CA VAL A 66 6.39 -5.29 -5.25
C VAL A 66 5.35 -4.36 -5.85
N THR A 67 5.69 -3.07 -5.91
CA THR A 67 4.87 -2.05 -6.57
C THR A 67 5.57 -1.62 -7.85
N LEU A 68 4.85 -1.76 -8.96
CA LEU A 68 5.30 -1.46 -10.30
C LEU A 68 4.67 -0.17 -10.76
N THR A 69 5.46 0.73 -11.35
CA THR A 69 4.91 1.88 -12.09
C THR A 69 4.74 1.46 -13.53
N VAL A 70 3.53 1.61 -14.07
CA VAL A 70 3.17 1.16 -15.41
C VAL A 70 2.45 2.28 -16.17
N PRO A 71 2.60 2.39 -17.50
CA PRO A 71 1.72 3.26 -18.28
C PRO A 71 0.27 2.82 -18.10
N LYS A 72 -0.65 3.76 -17.86
CA LYS A 72 -2.07 3.46 -17.56
C LYS A 72 -2.70 2.58 -18.64
N THR A 73 -2.43 2.88 -19.91
CA THR A 73 -2.91 2.13 -21.08
C THR A 73 -2.46 0.66 -21.12
N GLN A 74 -1.45 0.29 -20.35
CA GLN A 74 -0.87 -1.06 -20.31
C GLN A 74 -1.15 -1.81 -19.00
N GLY A 75 -1.66 -1.14 -17.96
CA GLY A 75 -1.79 -1.68 -16.61
C GLY A 75 -2.58 -2.98 -16.55
N LEU A 76 -3.83 -2.97 -17.03
CA LEU A 76 -4.71 -4.15 -17.03
C LEU A 76 -4.13 -5.30 -17.87
N ARG A 77 -3.56 -4.99 -19.05
CA ARG A 77 -2.93 -5.99 -19.92
C ARG A 77 -1.77 -6.68 -19.20
N LEU A 78 -0.91 -5.92 -18.53
CA LEU A 78 0.24 -6.46 -17.81
C LEU A 78 -0.19 -7.28 -16.60
N LEU A 79 -1.19 -6.80 -15.84
CA LEU A 79 -1.82 -7.55 -14.74
C LEU A 79 -2.31 -8.92 -15.22
N ASN A 80 -3.08 -8.98 -16.31
CA ASN A 80 -3.58 -10.24 -16.86
C ASN A 80 -2.43 -11.18 -17.25
N HIS A 81 -1.39 -10.65 -17.90
CA HIS A 81 -0.22 -11.45 -18.30
C HIS A 81 0.53 -12.03 -17.09
N LEU A 82 0.70 -11.25 -16.03
CA LEU A 82 1.30 -11.71 -14.77
C LEU A 82 0.43 -12.78 -14.09
N CYS A 83 -0.88 -12.59 -14.06
CA CYS A 83 -1.82 -13.55 -13.48
C CYS A 83 -1.80 -14.89 -14.23
N GLU A 84 -1.78 -14.87 -15.56
CA GLU A 84 -1.67 -16.06 -16.39
C GLU A 84 -0.32 -16.76 -16.24
N HIS A 85 0.79 -16.01 -16.30
CA HIS A 85 2.13 -16.58 -16.28
C HIS A 85 2.53 -17.14 -14.92
N PHE A 86 2.12 -16.48 -13.83
CA PHE A 86 2.49 -16.86 -12.46
C PHE A 86 1.34 -17.48 -11.65
N ASN A 87 0.20 -17.77 -12.28
CA ASN A 87 -0.99 -18.36 -11.64
C ASN A 87 -1.52 -17.58 -10.44
N ILE A 88 -1.40 -16.25 -10.44
CA ILE A 88 -1.96 -15.39 -9.39
C ILE A 88 -3.48 -15.61 -9.35
N GLY A 89 -4.02 -15.86 -8.16
CA GLY A 89 -5.45 -16.10 -7.92
C GLY A 89 -6.02 -17.49 -8.22
N LYS A 90 -5.36 -18.37 -8.99
CA LYS A 90 -5.87 -19.73 -9.28
C LYS A 90 -5.60 -20.73 -8.15
N GLU A 91 -4.51 -20.55 -7.40
CA GLU A 91 -4.06 -21.46 -6.32
C GLU A 91 -3.46 -20.68 -5.13
N THR A 92 -3.83 -19.40 -4.98
CA THR A 92 -3.30 -18.42 -4.01
C THR A 92 -1.77 -18.22 -4.07
N HIS A 93 -1.29 -17.92 -5.28
CA HIS A 93 0.09 -17.52 -5.60
C HIS A 93 0.40 -16.03 -5.33
N GLY A 94 -0.42 -15.38 -4.50
CA GLY A 94 -0.35 -13.96 -4.18
C GLY A 94 -1.63 -13.21 -4.56
N ILE A 95 -1.63 -11.93 -4.22
CA ILE A 95 -2.65 -10.95 -4.53
C ILE A 95 -2.03 -9.93 -5.49
N ALA A 96 -2.77 -9.48 -6.49
CA ALA A 96 -2.34 -8.39 -7.36
C ALA A 96 -3.47 -7.37 -7.50
N PHE A 97 -3.12 -6.09 -7.48
CA PHE A 97 -4.09 -5.02 -7.66
C PHE A 97 -3.52 -3.85 -8.45
N LEU A 98 -4.39 -3.17 -9.19
CA LEU A 98 -4.07 -2.01 -10.02
C LEU A 98 -4.73 -0.77 -9.42
N GLN A 99 -3.98 0.33 -9.40
CA GLN A 99 -4.46 1.65 -8.99
C GLN A 99 -3.99 2.71 -9.99
N ASN A 100 -4.90 3.46 -10.58
CA ASN A 100 -4.59 4.60 -11.43
C ASN A 100 -4.25 5.85 -10.59
N ILE A 101 -3.19 6.58 -10.96
CA ILE A 101 -2.69 7.73 -10.18
C ILE A 101 -3.38 9.04 -10.57
N ASP A 102 -3.84 9.14 -11.83
CA ASP A 102 -4.29 10.39 -12.45
C ASP A 102 -5.80 10.42 -12.77
N ASP A 103 -6.59 9.52 -12.17
CA ASP A 103 -8.06 9.58 -12.33
C ASP A 103 -8.66 10.65 -11.43
N ASP A 104 -9.35 11.60 -12.06
CA ASP A 104 -10.09 12.65 -11.39
C ASP A 104 -11.19 12.04 -10.50
N GLU A 105 -11.29 12.52 -9.25
CA GLU A 105 -12.25 12.05 -8.23
C GLU A 105 -13.72 12.11 -8.68
N THR A 106 -14.01 12.68 -9.84
CA THR A 106 -15.34 12.81 -10.44
C THR A 106 -15.82 11.58 -11.20
N ASP A 107 -14.95 10.60 -11.50
CA ASP A 107 -15.35 9.32 -12.12
C ASP A 107 -15.59 8.23 -11.05
N LYS A 108 -16.43 8.55 -10.06
CA LYS A 108 -16.84 7.62 -8.97
C LYS A 108 -17.83 6.55 -9.48
N SER A 109 -17.51 5.86 -10.55
CA SER A 109 -18.29 4.71 -11.00
C SER A 109 -17.69 3.39 -10.48
N ASP A 110 -18.50 2.65 -9.73
CA ASP A 110 -18.43 1.20 -9.44
C ASP A 110 -17.05 0.55 -9.15
N TYR A 111 -16.18 1.18 -8.35
CA TYR A 111 -15.04 0.45 -7.79
C TYR A 111 -15.53 -0.62 -6.82
N GLU A 112 -15.34 -1.89 -7.17
CA GLU A 112 -15.74 -3.02 -6.31
C GLU A 112 -14.91 -3.07 -5.02
N TYR A 113 -13.62 -2.71 -5.10
CA TYR A 113 -12.67 -2.79 -3.99
C TYR A 113 -11.99 -1.45 -3.70
N ALA A 114 -11.61 -1.29 -2.44
CA ALA A 114 -10.73 -0.23 -1.95
C ALA A 114 -9.56 -0.83 -1.16
N LEU A 115 -8.43 -0.12 -1.19
CA LEU A 115 -7.30 -0.31 -0.31
C LEU A 115 -7.44 0.63 0.88
N ILE A 116 -7.69 0.06 2.06
CA ILE A 116 -7.59 0.77 3.34
C ILE A 116 -6.13 0.75 3.78
N ALA A 117 -5.62 1.91 4.15
CA ALA A 117 -4.27 2.11 4.66
C ALA A 117 -4.35 2.77 6.04
N VAL A 118 -3.74 2.12 7.04
CA VAL A 118 -3.70 2.60 8.42
C VAL A 118 -2.24 2.71 8.87
N VAL A 119 -1.81 3.90 9.28
CA VAL A 119 -0.48 4.12 9.86
C VAL A 119 -0.62 4.19 11.37
N VAL A 120 0.08 3.31 12.09
CA VAL A 120 0.10 3.24 13.56
C VAL A 120 1.53 3.11 14.09
N ASN A 121 1.69 3.16 15.41
CA ASN A 121 2.98 2.86 16.04
C ASN A 121 3.39 1.40 15.81
N GLU A 122 4.69 1.14 15.76
CA GLU A 122 5.20 -0.24 15.64
C GLU A 122 4.66 -1.14 16.76
N GLY A 123 4.26 -2.36 16.40
CA GLY A 123 3.69 -3.35 17.30
C GLY A 123 2.17 -3.27 17.44
N VAL A 124 1.52 -2.25 16.88
CA VAL A 124 0.06 -2.04 16.95
C VAL A 124 -0.64 -2.57 15.69
N GLY A 125 0.10 -2.87 14.62
CA GLY A 125 -0.46 -3.25 13.33
C GLY A 125 -1.37 -4.49 13.38
N GLU A 126 -1.01 -5.52 14.14
CA GLU A 126 -1.87 -6.71 14.31
C GLU A 126 -3.15 -6.40 15.09
N ASP A 127 -3.09 -5.53 16.11
CA ASP A 127 -4.26 -5.11 16.86
C ASP A 127 -5.26 -4.35 15.96
N VAL A 128 -4.76 -3.54 15.01
CA VAL A 128 -5.60 -2.87 14.00
C VAL A 128 -6.36 -3.89 13.17
N VAL A 129 -5.68 -4.96 12.75
CA VAL A 129 -6.28 -6.05 11.97
C VAL A 129 -7.33 -6.78 12.79
N ASP A 130 -7.07 -7.03 14.06
CA ASP A 130 -8.04 -7.67 14.95
C ASP A 130 -9.25 -6.77 15.23
N SER A 131 -9.08 -5.44 15.30
CA SER A 131 -10.23 -4.52 15.37
C SER A 131 -11.03 -4.50 14.07
N ALA A 132 -10.37 -4.53 12.90
CA ALA A 132 -11.06 -4.66 11.62
C ALA A 132 -11.87 -5.97 11.53
N ARG A 133 -11.32 -7.08 12.06
CA ARG A 133 -11.97 -8.39 12.09
C ARG A 133 -13.23 -8.46 12.96
N LYS A 134 -13.43 -7.51 13.88
CA LYS A 134 -14.68 -7.42 14.65
C LYS A 134 -15.87 -7.07 13.77
N SER A 135 -15.65 -6.33 12.68
CA SER A 135 -16.73 -5.98 11.74
C SER A 135 -16.77 -6.89 10.53
N GLN A 136 -15.62 -7.25 9.91
CA GLN A 136 -15.57 -8.06 8.69
C GLN A 136 -14.39 -9.05 8.67
N PRO A 137 -14.55 -10.28 8.15
CA PRO A 137 -13.43 -11.23 8.03
C PRO A 137 -12.42 -10.77 6.97
N VAL A 138 -11.40 -10.04 7.40
CA VAL A 138 -10.37 -9.47 6.52
C VAL A 138 -8.97 -10.04 6.75
N GLY A 139 -8.18 -10.00 5.67
CA GLY A 139 -6.73 -10.16 5.69
C GLY A 139 -6.03 -8.82 5.57
N ALA A 140 -4.78 -8.76 6.01
CA ALA A 140 -3.97 -7.56 5.94
C ALA A 140 -2.51 -7.86 5.57
N THR A 141 -1.85 -6.82 5.09
CA THR A 141 -0.42 -6.77 4.81
C THR A 141 0.19 -5.62 5.59
N ILE A 142 1.11 -5.91 6.50
CA ILE A 142 1.73 -4.93 7.40
C ILE A 142 3.17 -4.67 6.93
N LEU A 143 3.53 -3.40 6.79
CA LEU A 143 4.87 -2.95 6.41
C LEU A 143 5.48 -2.10 7.53
N LYS A 144 6.79 -2.24 7.74
CA LYS A 144 7.55 -1.34 8.62
C LYS A 144 7.68 0.05 7.96
N ALA A 145 7.52 1.09 8.75
CA ALA A 145 7.60 2.48 8.34
C ALA A 145 8.31 3.34 9.40
N LEU A 146 8.59 4.60 9.07
CA LEU A 146 9.08 5.61 10.00
C LEU A 146 8.18 6.84 9.95
N GLY A 147 7.93 7.48 11.09
CA GLY A 147 7.20 8.76 11.16
C GLY A 147 8.15 9.95 11.33
N THR A 148 7.70 11.15 11.00
CA THR A 148 8.47 12.41 11.24
C THR A 148 7.77 13.42 12.14
N ALA A 149 6.48 13.24 12.44
CA ALA A 149 5.66 14.21 13.16
C ALA A 149 6.09 14.44 14.63
N ASP A 150 6.78 13.46 15.24
CA ASP A 150 7.24 13.57 16.63
C ASP A 150 8.54 14.39 16.73
N HIS A 151 8.43 15.72 16.66
CA HIS A 151 9.56 16.66 16.84
C HIS A 151 10.10 16.73 18.29
N SER A 152 9.57 15.93 19.22
CA SER A 152 9.81 16.06 20.67
C SER A 152 11.21 15.63 21.14
N LYS A 153 12.06 15.08 20.26
CA LYS A 153 13.41 14.58 20.60
C LYS A 153 14.56 15.24 19.85
N LYS A 154 14.51 16.54 19.58
CA LYS A 154 15.73 17.35 19.31
C LYS A 154 16.57 17.54 20.59
N THR A 155 16.81 16.48 21.36
CA THR A 155 17.50 16.58 22.66
C THR A 155 19.01 16.46 22.52
N PHE A 156 19.50 16.02 21.35
CA PHE A 156 20.90 16.02 20.94
C PHE A 156 20.93 16.19 19.41
N ASP A 157 22.08 16.44 18.81
CA ASP A 157 22.30 16.75 17.38
C ASP A 157 21.91 15.61 16.38
N PHE A 158 21.01 14.70 16.78
CA PHE A 158 20.49 13.59 16.00
C PHE A 158 18.95 13.58 15.99
N GLU A 159 18.37 13.39 14.81
CA GLU A 159 16.94 13.23 14.59
C GLU A 159 16.54 11.75 14.77
N VAL A 160 15.61 11.45 15.67
CA VAL A 160 15.10 10.09 15.89
C VAL A 160 13.70 9.99 15.29
N ASN A 161 13.60 9.33 14.14
CA ASN A 161 12.30 9.04 13.53
C ASN A 161 11.62 7.88 14.28
N PRO A 162 10.41 8.06 14.85
CA PRO A 162 9.67 6.97 15.48
C PRO A 162 9.37 5.85 14.48
N GLN A 163 9.47 4.61 14.93
CA GLN A 163 9.06 3.45 14.15
C GLN A 163 7.54 3.36 14.09
N LYS A 164 7.02 3.07 12.90
CA LYS A 164 5.60 2.96 12.58
C LYS A 164 5.34 1.66 11.83
N GLU A 165 4.08 1.31 11.71
CA GLU A 165 3.59 0.24 10.84
C GLU A 165 2.52 0.79 9.90
N LEU A 166 2.60 0.43 8.61
CA LEU A 166 1.56 0.65 7.62
C LEU A 166 0.79 -0.65 7.42
N VAL A 167 -0.47 -0.67 7.83
CA VAL A 167 -1.41 -1.78 7.65
C VAL A 167 -2.22 -1.53 6.38
N LEU A 168 -2.16 -2.48 5.45
CA LEU A 168 -2.90 -2.47 4.20
C LEU A 168 -3.98 -3.57 4.22
N ILE A 169 -5.23 -3.17 4.02
CA ILE A 169 -6.38 -4.07 3.95
C ILE A 169 -7.10 -3.82 2.62
N ILE A 170 -7.34 -4.88 1.84
CA ILE A 170 -8.19 -4.79 0.64
C ILE A 170 -9.59 -5.26 1.04
N ALA A 171 -10.59 -4.43 0.80
CA ALA A 171 -11.98 -4.72 1.15
C ALA A 171 -12.91 -4.23 0.03
N ARG A 172 -14.12 -4.81 -0.05
CA ARG A 172 -15.16 -4.27 -0.94
C ARG A 172 -15.55 -2.87 -0.48
N THR A 173 -15.84 -1.99 -1.43
CA THR A 173 -16.11 -0.57 -1.15
C THR A 173 -17.27 -0.36 -0.17
N CYS A 174 -18.36 -1.13 -0.28
CA CYS A 174 -19.50 -1.07 0.64
C CYS A 174 -19.13 -1.38 2.11
N HIS A 175 -18.07 -2.15 2.34
CA HIS A 175 -17.65 -2.55 3.70
C HIS A 175 -16.65 -1.56 4.32
N VAL A 176 -16.16 -0.58 3.56
CA VAL A 176 -15.12 0.36 4.01
C VAL A 176 -15.60 1.18 5.21
N ASN A 177 -16.85 1.63 5.22
CA ASN A 177 -17.41 2.42 6.33
C ASN A 177 -17.48 1.62 7.64
N ALA A 178 -17.93 0.36 7.58
CA ALA A 178 -17.99 -0.52 8.74
C ALA A 178 -16.58 -0.87 9.27
N LEU A 179 -15.61 -1.08 8.37
CA LEU A 179 -14.21 -1.28 8.73
C LEU A 179 -13.61 -0.03 9.38
N ARG A 180 -13.86 1.14 8.80
CA ARG A 180 -13.43 2.44 9.33
C ARG A 180 -13.91 2.63 10.76
N GLN A 181 -15.22 2.54 11.01
CA GLN A 181 -15.79 2.72 12.35
C GLN A 181 -15.13 1.77 13.37
N SER A 182 -15.01 0.49 13.03
CA SER A 182 -14.39 -0.51 13.91
C SER A 182 -12.91 -0.24 14.22
N ILE A 183 -12.18 0.38 13.28
CA ILE A 183 -10.76 0.74 13.47
C ILE A 183 -10.64 2.06 14.24
N LEU A 184 -11.42 3.08 13.91
CA LEU A 184 -11.40 4.38 14.59
C LEU A 184 -11.76 4.24 16.07
N ASP A 185 -12.84 3.55 16.39
CA ASP A 185 -13.29 3.31 17.76
C ASP A 185 -12.29 2.45 18.57
N GLY A 186 -11.46 1.67 17.89
CA GLY A 186 -10.48 0.79 18.53
C GLY A 186 -9.18 1.47 18.94
N PHE A 187 -8.82 2.58 18.28
CA PHE A 187 -7.49 3.21 18.39
C PHE A 187 -7.53 4.75 18.53
N ASP A 188 -8.72 5.35 18.53
CA ASP A 188 -8.92 6.79 18.61
C ASP A 188 -8.14 7.55 17.52
N LEU A 189 -8.12 7.03 16.28
CA LEU A 189 -7.29 7.62 15.20
C LEU A 189 -7.73 9.03 14.77
N ASP A 190 -8.89 9.49 15.23
CA ASP A 190 -9.35 10.88 15.07
C ASP A 190 -8.62 11.84 16.03
N GLU A 191 -7.87 11.33 17.01
CA GLU A 191 -7.04 12.12 17.91
C GLU A 191 -5.62 12.35 17.35
N PRO A 192 -5.04 13.56 17.50
CA PRO A 192 -3.69 13.84 17.06
C PRO A 192 -2.65 12.87 17.64
N GLY A 193 -1.87 12.24 16.76
CA GLY A 193 -0.76 11.35 17.15
C GLY A 193 -1.14 9.87 17.34
N HIS A 194 -2.41 9.50 17.16
CA HIS A 194 -2.88 8.13 17.32
C HIS A 194 -2.74 7.29 16.04
N GLY A 195 -2.65 7.94 14.89
CA GLY A 195 -2.33 7.31 13.62
C GLY A 195 -2.93 8.07 12.45
N ILE A 196 -2.97 7.43 11.28
CA ILE A 196 -3.59 7.98 10.07
C ILE A 196 -4.42 6.87 9.43
N PHE A 197 -5.67 7.15 9.09
CA PHE A 197 -6.52 6.28 8.30
C PHE A 197 -6.83 6.95 6.97
N PHE A 198 -6.63 6.25 5.85
CA PHE A 198 -7.14 6.67 4.56
C PHE A 198 -7.50 5.46 3.71
N SER A 199 -8.29 5.70 2.67
CA SER A 199 -8.64 4.66 1.69
C SER A 199 -8.43 5.17 0.28
N LEU A 200 -8.11 4.24 -0.61
CA LEU A 200 -7.85 4.48 -2.03
C LEU A 200 -8.67 3.48 -2.84
N THR A 201 -9.32 3.92 -3.91
CA THR A 201 -10.03 3.00 -4.81
C THR A 201 -9.04 2.15 -5.61
N LEU A 202 -9.45 0.92 -5.95
CA LEU A 202 -8.65 -0.01 -6.74
C LEU A 202 -9.38 -0.36 -8.03
N ASP A 203 -8.74 -0.11 -9.17
CA ASP A 203 -9.30 -0.41 -10.49
C ASP A 203 -9.52 -1.90 -10.70
N GLU A 204 -8.59 -2.72 -10.24
CA GLU A 204 -8.61 -4.16 -10.44
C GLU A 204 -8.00 -4.88 -9.25
N VAL A 205 -8.62 -5.98 -8.83
CA VAL A 205 -8.08 -6.88 -7.80
C VAL A 205 -8.11 -8.32 -8.31
N ARG A 206 -7.04 -9.07 -8.05
CA ARG A 206 -6.91 -10.50 -8.41
C ARG A 206 -6.32 -11.27 -7.24
N GLY A 207 -6.88 -12.47 -7.01
CA GLY A 207 -6.36 -13.42 -6.03
C GLY A 207 -6.57 -13.06 -4.57
N ILE A 208 -7.40 -12.05 -4.28
CA ILE A 208 -7.93 -11.83 -2.93
C ILE A 208 -8.82 -13.02 -2.56
N LEU A 209 -8.64 -13.53 -1.34
CA LEU A 209 -9.57 -14.51 -0.79
C LEU A 209 -10.72 -13.73 -0.16
N ASP A 210 -11.76 -13.49 -0.94
CA ASP A 210 -12.95 -12.80 -0.44
C ASP A 210 -13.80 -13.75 0.40
N MET A 211 -13.90 -13.45 1.69
CA MET A 211 -14.67 -14.21 2.69
C MET A 211 -15.92 -13.46 3.15
N VAL A 212 -16.15 -12.27 2.59
CA VAL A 212 -17.24 -11.37 2.98
C VAL A 212 -18.40 -11.54 2.00
N PRO A 213 -19.68 -11.41 2.42
CA PRO A 213 -20.80 -11.34 1.50
C PRO A 213 -20.63 -10.24 0.45
N GLU A 214 -21.16 -10.49 -0.75
CA GLU A 214 -21.30 -9.48 -1.79
C GLU A 214 -22.08 -8.27 -1.26
N CYS A 215 -21.82 -7.09 -1.80
CA CYS A 215 -22.55 -5.89 -1.43
C CYS A 215 -24.03 -6.08 -1.77
N GLU A 216 -24.92 -6.05 -0.76
CA GLU A 216 -26.37 -6.11 -0.96
C GLU A 216 -26.90 -4.70 -1.21
N GLY A 217 -27.44 -4.44 -2.40
CA GLY A 217 -28.01 -3.14 -2.79
C GLY A 217 -27.19 -2.41 -3.86
N ASP A 218 -27.76 -1.35 -4.43
CA ASP A 218 -27.06 -0.49 -5.37
C ASP A 218 -26.02 0.35 -4.60
N PRO A 219 -24.72 0.26 -4.89
CA PRO A 219 -23.67 1.02 -4.18
C PRO A 219 -23.85 2.54 -4.30
N THR A 220 -24.69 3.01 -5.24
CA THR A 220 -25.05 4.43 -5.35
C THR A 220 -26.09 4.90 -4.33
N GLU A 221 -26.76 3.99 -3.61
CA GLU A 221 -27.73 4.32 -2.55
C GLU A 221 -27.11 4.41 -1.15
N GLU A 222 -25.84 3.99 -0.96
CA GLU A 222 -25.10 4.37 0.24
C GLU A 222 -24.85 5.88 0.16
N THR A 223 -25.67 6.64 0.89
CA THR A 223 -25.47 8.07 1.07
C THR A 223 -24.01 8.28 1.48
N PRO A 224 -23.22 9.09 0.74
CA PRO A 224 -21.99 9.62 1.29
C PRO A 224 -22.31 10.14 2.68
N ASP A 225 -21.51 9.80 3.69
CA ASP A 225 -21.68 10.42 5.00
C ASP A 225 -21.78 11.94 4.78
N PRO A 226 -22.93 12.57 5.07
CA PRO A 226 -23.18 13.96 4.67
C PRO A 226 -22.23 14.97 5.33
N GLY A 227 -21.33 14.52 6.21
CA GLY A 227 -20.22 15.30 6.77
C GLY A 227 -18.82 14.95 6.25
N TYR A 228 -18.65 13.99 5.33
CA TYR A 228 -17.31 13.60 4.86
C TYR A 228 -16.75 14.61 3.86
N GLN A 229 -15.98 15.57 4.37
CA GLN A 229 -15.19 16.49 3.56
C GLN A 229 -13.72 16.05 3.60
N ASN A 230 -13.17 15.70 2.45
CA ASN A 230 -11.77 15.34 2.31
C ASN A 230 -10.93 16.64 2.34
N ASP A 231 -10.66 17.17 3.53
CA ASP A 231 -9.87 18.39 3.69
C ASP A 231 -8.35 18.16 3.57
N HIS A 232 -7.94 16.93 3.24
CA HIS A 232 -6.54 16.52 3.17
C HIS A 232 -6.21 15.85 1.84
N THR A 233 -5.06 16.21 1.29
CA THR A 233 -4.48 15.57 0.10
C THR A 233 -3.24 14.79 0.52
N ALA A 234 -3.21 13.50 0.23
CA ALA A 234 -2.03 12.67 0.44
C ALA A 234 -1.02 12.90 -0.70
N LEU A 235 0.23 13.22 -0.34
CA LEU A 235 1.33 13.33 -1.31
C LEU A 235 2.25 12.11 -1.20
N LEU A 236 2.33 11.31 -2.27
CA LEU A 236 3.29 10.21 -2.36
C LEU A 236 4.52 10.66 -3.16
N VAL A 237 5.69 10.64 -2.53
CA VAL A 237 6.96 11.06 -3.16
C VAL A 237 7.99 9.94 -3.07
N GLY A 238 8.49 9.51 -4.23
CA GLY A 238 9.66 8.63 -4.31
C GLY A 238 10.95 9.44 -4.40
N VAL A 239 11.91 9.16 -3.51
CA VAL A 239 13.25 9.77 -3.54
C VAL A 239 14.34 8.74 -3.27
N ASP A 240 15.55 9.03 -3.73
CA ASP A 240 16.74 8.27 -3.38
C ASP A 240 17.05 8.38 -1.88
N ARG A 241 17.66 7.33 -1.33
CA ARG A 241 18.00 7.26 0.10
C ARG A 241 18.89 8.44 0.51
N GLY A 242 18.58 9.05 1.66
CA GLY A 242 19.28 10.22 2.18
C GLY A 242 18.65 11.57 1.80
N HIS A 243 17.61 11.58 0.96
CA HIS A 243 16.94 12.81 0.54
C HIS A 243 15.55 13.05 1.15
N SER A 244 15.03 12.12 1.98
CA SER A 244 13.70 12.23 2.60
C SER A 244 13.54 13.50 3.43
N HIS A 245 14.54 13.87 4.24
CA HIS A 245 14.52 15.08 5.07
C HIS A 245 14.18 16.36 4.29
N ASN A 246 14.73 16.52 3.08
CA ASN A 246 14.49 17.71 2.26
C ASN A 246 13.04 17.80 1.77
N ILE A 247 12.44 16.65 1.43
CA ILE A 247 11.04 16.57 1.02
C ILE A 247 10.11 16.85 2.19
N VAL A 248 10.39 16.24 3.35
CA VAL A 248 9.61 16.42 4.57
C VAL A 248 9.66 17.87 5.04
N SER A 249 10.86 18.45 5.14
CA SER A 249 11.05 19.86 5.51
C SER A 249 10.31 20.82 4.57
N CYS A 250 10.33 20.53 3.27
CA CYS A 250 9.62 21.32 2.27
C CYS A 250 8.10 21.21 2.43
N SER A 251 7.59 20.00 2.69
CA SER A 251 6.16 19.77 2.95
C SER A 251 5.71 20.50 4.22
N GLU A 252 6.47 20.39 5.31
CA GLU A 252 6.19 21.05 6.59
C GLU A 252 6.20 22.58 6.46
N SER A 253 7.14 23.15 5.69
CA SER A 253 7.18 24.60 5.45
C SER A 253 5.99 25.13 4.63
N HIS A 254 5.15 24.25 4.08
CA HIS A 254 3.95 24.57 3.32
C HIS A 254 2.66 23.99 3.96
N GLY A 255 2.70 23.65 5.24
CA GLY A 255 1.53 23.25 6.02
C GLY A 255 1.34 21.74 6.21
N GLY A 256 2.29 20.92 5.76
CA GLY A 256 2.36 19.51 6.15
C GLY A 256 2.63 19.36 7.65
N THR A 257 2.12 18.29 8.26
CA THR A 257 2.27 17.99 9.69
C THR A 257 3.28 16.87 9.97
N GLY A 258 3.90 16.36 8.91
CA GLY A 258 4.88 15.27 8.95
C GLY A 258 4.72 14.33 7.76
N ALA A 259 5.44 13.22 7.79
CA ALA A 259 5.39 12.19 6.77
C ALA A 259 5.52 10.79 7.37
N THR A 260 5.03 9.81 6.61
CA THR A 260 5.36 8.39 6.80
C THR A 260 6.36 7.98 5.73
N ILE A 261 7.53 7.53 6.15
CA ILE A 261 8.62 7.10 5.27
C ILE A 261 8.61 5.58 5.18
N LEU A 262 8.57 5.07 3.95
CA LEU A 262 8.70 3.66 3.63
C LEU A 262 10.00 3.43 2.86
N HIS A 263 10.74 2.39 3.22
CA HIS A 263 11.93 1.99 2.49
C HIS A 263 11.60 0.92 1.45
N PHE A 264 12.15 1.10 0.25
CA PHE A 264 12.00 0.14 -0.84
C PHE A 264 13.33 -0.12 -1.53
N ARG A 265 13.49 -1.32 -2.07
CA ARG A 265 14.56 -1.66 -2.99
C ARG A 265 14.06 -1.59 -4.42
N ARG A 266 14.70 -0.79 -5.27
CA ARG A 266 14.41 -0.77 -6.70
C ARG A 266 15.03 -2.00 -7.39
N THR A 267 14.28 -2.63 -8.30
CA THR A 267 14.83 -3.68 -9.18
C THR A 267 15.46 -3.06 -10.41
N GLU A 268 16.73 -3.37 -10.63
CA GLU A 268 17.47 -2.95 -11.82
C GLU A 268 17.18 -3.89 -13.00
N PRO A 269 16.69 -3.38 -14.16
CA PRO A 269 16.27 -4.21 -15.30
C PRO A 269 17.37 -5.10 -15.89
N TYR A 270 18.64 -4.71 -15.73
CA TYR A 270 19.79 -5.35 -16.38
C TYR A 270 20.80 -6.00 -15.42
N SER A 271 20.52 -6.03 -14.11
CA SER A 271 21.45 -6.64 -13.15
C SER A 271 21.31 -8.18 -13.15
N GLN A 272 22.25 -8.86 -13.79
CA GLN A 272 22.53 -10.29 -13.59
C GLN A 272 23.30 -10.41 -12.27
N GLY A 273 22.58 -10.45 -11.15
CA GLY A 273 23.13 -10.17 -9.82
C GLY A 273 24.42 -10.90 -9.44
N TRP A 274 25.35 -10.16 -8.83
CA TRP A 274 26.36 -10.73 -7.92
C TRP A 274 26.51 -9.96 -6.59
N TYR A 275 25.83 -8.81 -6.42
CA TYR A 275 25.85 -8.02 -5.18
C TYR A 275 24.51 -7.96 -4.42
N GLY A 276 23.47 -8.66 -4.86
CA GLY A 276 22.12 -8.59 -4.24
C GLY A 276 21.90 -9.44 -2.98
N ARG A 277 22.95 -9.97 -2.36
CA ARG A 277 22.89 -10.87 -1.19
C ARG A 277 23.64 -10.36 0.06
N LEU A 278 24.07 -9.10 0.07
CA LEU A 278 24.59 -8.41 1.25
C LEU A 278 23.70 -7.20 1.49
N GLY A 279 22.98 -7.23 2.61
CA GLY A 279 21.93 -6.30 2.95
C GLY A 279 20.80 -7.08 3.60
N ASP A 280 21.01 -7.46 4.86
CA ASP A 280 19.90 -7.83 5.73
C ASP A 280 19.00 -6.58 5.76
N LEU A 281 17.81 -6.65 5.16
CA LEU A 281 16.91 -5.50 4.97
C LEU A 281 16.40 -4.96 6.33
N GLU A 282 16.58 -5.71 7.42
CA GLU A 282 16.38 -5.23 8.80
C GLU A 282 17.60 -4.48 9.39
N LYS A 283 18.74 -4.47 8.69
CA LYS A 283 19.99 -3.80 9.10
C LYS A 283 20.39 -2.63 8.20
N GLU A 284 19.52 -2.19 7.28
CA GLU A 284 19.73 -1.02 6.42
C GLU A 284 18.68 0.08 6.59
#